data_AF-A0A4R2KYX2-F1
#
_entry.id   AF-A0A4R2KYX2-F1
#
_cell.length_a   1.000
_cell.length_b   1.000
_cell.length_c   1.000
_cell.angle_alpha   90.00
_cell.angle_beta   90.00
_cell.angle_gamma   90.00
#
_symmetry.space_group_name_H-M   'P 1'
#
loop_
_entity.id
_entity.type
_entity.pdbx_description
1 polymer ?
#
loop_
_entity_poly.entity_id
_entity_poly.type
_entity_poly.pdbx_seq_one_letter_code
_entity_poly.pdbx_strand_id
1 'polypeptide(L)'
;MKRTLMASLFVLASASSLADCIAPLPRTLPAIPDGSSASATVMVQAGEDVRTYVRSLEAYLDCRRSLNPLQHNYLVDKAETLAAAYNEELANFFGREDMLANK
;
A
#
# COMPACT_ATOMS: atom_id res chain seq x y z
N MET A 1 -61.27 -32.52 -2.66
CA MET A 1 -60.80 -31.51 -1.66
C MET A 1 -59.31 -31.73 -1.42
N LYS A 2 -58.51 -30.65 -1.44
CA LYS A 2 -57.10 -30.51 -0.96
C LYS A 2 -56.06 -31.43 -1.62
N ARG A 3 -55.24 -31.04 -2.60
CA ARG A 3 -54.23 -29.94 -2.71
C ARG A 3 -53.32 -29.83 -1.48
N THR A 4 -52.12 -30.40 -1.59
CA THR A 4 -50.91 -29.93 -0.87
C THR A 4 -49.67 -30.23 -1.71
N LEU A 5 -49.19 -29.19 -2.40
CA LEU A 5 -47.85 -29.08 -2.94
C LEU A 5 -46.87 -28.99 -1.76
N MET A 6 -45.96 -29.95 -1.62
CA MET A 6 -44.78 -29.78 -0.78
C MET A 6 -43.69 -29.09 -1.61
N ALA A 7 -43.65 -27.76 -1.50
CA ALA A 7 -42.51 -26.96 -1.93
C ALA A 7 -41.43 -27.06 -0.86
N SER A 8 -40.40 -27.86 -1.11
CA SER A 8 -39.18 -27.90 -0.30
C SER A 8 -38.41 -26.59 -0.49
N LEU A 9 -38.46 -25.74 0.54
CA LEU A 9 -37.67 -24.51 0.67
C LEU A 9 -36.17 -24.83 0.60
N PHE A 10 -35.55 -24.48 -0.52
CA PHE A 10 -34.11 -24.30 -0.62
C PHE A 10 -33.76 -22.98 0.09
N VAL A 11 -33.39 -23.05 1.37
CA VAL A 11 -32.74 -21.92 2.05
C VAL A 11 -31.24 -22.09 1.84
N LEU A 12 -30.74 -21.59 0.69
CA LEU A 12 -29.32 -21.21 0.61
C LEU A 12 -29.15 -20.01 1.53
N ALA A 13 -28.68 -20.27 2.75
CA ALA A 13 -28.08 -19.25 3.59
C ALA A 13 -26.78 -18.80 2.91
N SER A 14 -26.89 -17.86 1.98
CA SER A 14 -25.76 -17.06 1.51
C SER A 14 -25.30 -16.21 2.69
N ALA A 15 -24.45 -16.78 3.54
CA ALA A 15 -23.68 -15.99 4.49
C ALA A 15 -22.82 -15.06 3.64
N SER A 16 -23.31 -13.83 3.43
CA SER A 16 -22.51 -12.74 2.92
C SER A 16 -21.32 -12.64 3.86
N SER A 17 -20.15 -13.08 3.40
CA SER A 17 -18.89 -12.82 4.06
C SER A 17 -18.78 -11.31 4.20
N LEU A 18 -19.13 -10.77 5.37
CA LEU A 18 -18.62 -9.48 5.77
C LEU A 18 -17.11 -9.69 5.79
N ALA A 19 -16.45 -9.20 4.74
CA ALA A 19 -15.02 -9.26 4.61
C ALA A 19 -14.44 -8.54 5.82
N ASP A 20 -13.97 -9.30 6.80
CA ASP A 20 -13.16 -8.75 7.88
C ASP A 20 -11.98 -8.06 7.20
N CYS A 21 -11.81 -6.78 7.48
CA CYS A 21 -10.80 -5.98 6.83
C CYS A 21 -9.41 -6.34 7.39
N ILE A 22 -8.79 -7.36 6.82
CA ILE A 22 -7.53 -7.97 7.30
C ILE A 22 -6.29 -7.11 6.97
N ALA A 23 -6.40 -6.08 6.12
CA ALA A 23 -5.27 -5.20 5.80
C ALA A 23 -4.86 -4.36 7.03
N PRO A 24 -3.68 -4.58 7.65
CA PRO A 24 -3.26 -3.79 8.80
C PRO A 24 -2.69 -2.44 8.34
N LEU A 25 -2.79 -1.42 9.19
CA LEU A 25 -2.11 -0.15 8.94
C LEU A 25 -0.58 -0.38 9.03
N PRO A 26 0.21 -0.04 7.99
CA PRO A 26 1.66 -0.13 8.10
C PRO A 26 2.17 0.90 9.12
N ARG A 27 2.82 0.41 10.18
CA ARG A 27 3.30 1.26 11.29
C ARG A 27 4.76 1.68 11.15
N THR A 28 5.57 0.85 10.52
CA THR A 28 6.99 1.10 10.33
C THR A 28 7.21 1.87 9.06
N LEU A 29 7.80 3.06 9.17
CA LEU A 29 8.22 3.84 8.01
C LEU A 29 9.56 3.27 7.51
N PRO A 30 9.70 2.99 6.20
CA PRO A 30 10.98 2.66 5.59
C PRO A 30 12.02 3.75 5.82
N ALA A 31 13.28 3.35 5.98
CA ALA A 31 14.39 4.29 5.99
C ALA A 31 14.72 4.73 4.55
N ILE A 32 14.96 6.02 4.36
CA ILE A 32 15.44 6.55 3.09
C ILE A 32 16.97 6.76 3.22
N PRO A 33 17.79 6.04 2.44
CA PRO A 33 19.23 6.22 2.44
C PRO A 33 19.61 7.51 1.69
N ASP A 34 20.76 8.09 2.05
CA ASP A 34 21.34 9.24 1.36
C ASP A 34 21.87 8.82 -0.03
N GLY A 35 21.28 9.39 -1.08
CA GLY A 35 21.62 9.08 -2.47
C GLY A 35 23.04 9.48 -2.86
N SER A 36 23.65 10.45 -2.18
CA SER A 36 25.02 10.88 -2.47
C SER A 36 26.06 9.84 -2.05
N SER A 37 25.75 8.98 -1.09
CA SER A 37 26.69 8.01 -0.50
C SER A 37 26.24 6.55 -0.57
N ALA A 38 24.96 6.28 -0.80
CA ALA A 38 24.42 4.93 -0.85
C ALA A 38 24.91 4.12 -2.07
N SER A 39 25.07 2.82 -1.87
CA SER A 39 25.32 1.87 -2.96
C SER A 39 24.05 1.58 -3.77
N ALA A 40 24.20 1.12 -5.01
CA ALA A 40 23.07 0.75 -5.87
C ALA A 40 22.14 -0.28 -5.21
N THR A 41 22.72 -1.31 -4.56
CA THR A 41 21.96 -2.35 -3.86
C THR A 41 21.11 -1.76 -2.73
N VAL A 42 21.67 -0.80 -1.98
CA VAL A 42 20.95 -0.12 -0.89
C VAL A 42 19.80 0.73 -1.44
N MET A 43 20.01 1.47 -2.52
CA MET A 43 18.95 2.26 -3.16
C MET A 43 17.82 1.38 -3.70
N VAL A 44 18.16 0.27 -4.37
CA VAL A 44 17.16 -0.68 -4.89
C VAL A 44 16.32 -1.26 -3.75
N GLN A 45 16.96 -1.69 -2.66
CA GLN A 45 16.23 -2.23 -1.50
C GLN A 45 15.32 -1.17 -0.88
N ALA A 46 15.80 0.06 -0.70
CA ALA A 46 14.97 1.15 -0.20
C ALA A 46 13.75 1.42 -1.10
N GLY A 47 13.91 1.34 -2.42
CA GLY A 47 12.81 1.47 -3.36
C GLY A 47 11.74 0.37 -3.21
N GLU A 48 12.15 -0.88 -2.99
CA GLU A 48 11.22 -1.98 -2.72
C GLU A 48 10.51 -1.81 -1.37
N ASP A 49 11.21 -1.32 -0.34
CA ASP A 49 10.64 -1.07 0.98
C ASP A 49 9.59 0.06 0.93
N VAL A 50 9.89 1.16 0.22
CA VAL A 50 8.96 2.26 -0.03
C VAL A 50 7.73 1.78 -0.80
N ARG A 51 7.93 1.02 -1.88
CA ARG A 51 6.82 0.45 -2.67
C ARG A 51 5.94 -0.46 -1.81
N THR A 52 6.55 -1.28 -0.96
CA THR A 52 5.82 -2.19 -0.05
C THR A 52 4.99 -1.41 0.97
N TYR A 53 5.54 -0.33 1.54
CA TYR A 53 4.82 0.53 2.46
C TYR A 53 3.62 1.20 1.79
N VAL A 54 3.83 1.82 0.62
CA VAL A 54 2.75 2.49 -0.15
C VAL A 54 1.63 1.51 -0.47
N ARG A 55 1.95 0.33 -1.03
CA ARG A 55 0.95 -0.70 -1.35
C ARG A 55 0.19 -1.20 -0.13
N SER A 56 0.86 -1.32 1.01
CA SER A 56 0.21 -1.75 2.26
C SER A 56 -0.77 -0.69 2.77
N LEU A 57 -0.43 0.59 2.58
CA LEU A 57 -1.27 1.72 2.96
C LEU A 57 -2.46 1.88 2.01
N GLU A 58 -2.26 1.72 0.70
CA GLU A 58 -3.34 1.64 -0.30
C GLU A 58 -4.32 0.51 0.06
N ALA A 59 -3.81 -0.70 0.33
CA ALA A 59 -4.63 -1.83 0.73
C ALA A 59 -5.41 -1.55 2.03
N TYR A 60 -4.80 -0.84 2.99
CA TYR A 60 -5.49 -0.42 4.21
C TYR A 60 -6.64 0.57 3.91
N LEU A 61 -6.40 1.58 3.07
CA LEU A 61 -7.40 2.59 2.69
C LEU A 61 -8.55 1.97 1.88
N ASP A 62 -8.23 1.10 0.91
CA ASP A 62 -9.22 0.40 0.07
C ASP A 62 -10.14 -0.49 0.88
N CYS A 63 -9.58 -1.11 1.91
CA CYS A 63 -10.27 -2.01 2.82
C CYS A 63 -11.13 -1.23 3.84
N ARG A 64 -10.76 0.00 4.18
CA ARG A 64 -11.48 0.88 5.12
C ARG A 64 -12.00 2.15 4.44
N ARG A 65 -13.02 1.97 3.59
CA ARG A 65 -13.62 3.07 2.81
C ARG A 65 -14.36 4.13 3.64
N SER A 66 -14.63 3.87 4.92
CA SER A 66 -15.38 4.76 5.81
C SER A 66 -14.49 5.57 6.78
N LEU A 67 -13.21 5.78 6.44
CA LEU A 67 -12.35 6.69 7.20
C LEU A 67 -12.87 8.12 7.09
N ASN A 68 -12.68 8.91 8.16
CA ASN A 68 -12.97 10.34 8.05
C ASN A 68 -11.97 11.01 7.07
N PRO A 69 -12.36 12.12 6.42
CA PRO A 69 -11.51 12.75 5.39
C PRO A 69 -10.12 13.17 5.90
N LEU A 70 -10.02 13.62 7.15
CA LEU A 70 -8.74 14.05 7.74
C LEU A 70 -7.77 12.87 7.89
N GLN A 71 -8.25 11.72 8.38
CA GLN A 71 -7.46 10.50 8.54
C GLN A 71 -7.05 9.94 7.18
N HIS A 72 -7.98 9.91 6.22
CA HIS A 72 -7.68 9.47 4.86
C HIS A 72 -6.57 10.32 4.26
N ASN A 73 -6.73 11.65 4.26
CA ASN A 73 -5.78 12.56 3.64
C ASN A 73 -4.41 12.53 4.34
N TYR A 74 -4.39 12.42 5.67
CA TYR A 74 -3.14 12.25 6.42
C TYR A 74 -2.36 11.00 5.99
N LEU A 75 -3.06 9.88 5.78
CA LEU A 75 -2.41 8.63 5.38
C LEU A 75 -1.89 8.69 3.93
N VAL A 76 -2.65 9.33 3.03
CA VAL A 76 -2.20 9.60 1.65
C VAL A 76 -0.97 10.50 1.64
N ASP A 77 -1.02 11.66 2.33
CA ASP A 77 0.10 12.60 2.46
C ASP A 77 1.36 11.94 3.01
N LYS A 78 1.20 11.04 4.00
CA LYS A 78 2.32 10.27 4.56
C LYS A 78 2.97 9.36 3.52
N ALA A 79 2.19 8.70 2.66
CA ALA A 79 2.72 7.85 1.60
C ALA A 79 3.40 8.67 0.49
N GLU A 80 2.78 9.78 0.08
CA GLU A 80 3.33 10.70 -0.92
C GLU A 80 4.63 11.34 -0.44
N THR A 81 4.68 11.82 0.80
CA THR A 81 5.89 12.41 1.40
C THR A 81 7.04 11.42 1.44
N LEU A 82 6.79 10.16 1.83
CA LEU A 82 7.81 9.11 1.83
C LEU A 82 8.34 8.83 0.41
N ALA A 83 7.42 8.70 -0.56
CA ALA A 83 7.79 8.46 -1.95
C ALA A 83 8.57 9.63 -2.55
N ALA A 84 8.19 10.87 -2.23
CA ALA A 84 8.90 12.07 -2.64
C ALA A 84 10.32 12.11 -2.09
N ALA A 85 10.50 11.84 -0.78
CA ALA A 85 11.82 11.78 -0.16
C ALA A 85 12.72 10.72 -0.80
N TYR A 86 12.18 9.53 -1.08
CA TYR A 86 12.94 8.51 -1.81
C TYR A 86 13.33 8.94 -3.23
N ASN A 87 12.41 9.58 -3.96
CA ASN A 87 12.67 10.03 -5.32
C ASN A 87 13.72 11.15 -5.38
N GLU A 88 13.75 12.03 -4.38
CA GLU A 88 14.80 13.04 -4.22
C GLU A 88 16.17 12.37 -4.07
N GLU A 89 16.30 11.42 -3.17
CA GLU A 89 17.57 10.70 -2.97
C GLU A 89 17.93 9.82 -4.16
N LEU A 90 16.94 9.26 -4.86
CA LEU A 90 17.18 8.55 -6.11
C LEU A 90 17.73 9.46 -7.20
N ALA A 91 17.25 10.71 -7.28
CA ALA A 91 17.80 11.70 -8.19
C ALA A 91 19.25 12.06 -7.80
N ASN A 92 19.53 12.24 -6.50
CA ASN A 92 20.90 12.47 -6.01
C ASN A 92 21.84 11.32 -6.39
N PHE A 93 21.39 10.07 -6.24
CA PHE A 93 22.13 8.87 -6.60
C PHE A 93 22.49 8.81 -8.09
N PHE A 94 21.53 9.12 -8.98
CA PHE A 94 21.78 9.12 -10.43
C PHE A 94 22.54 10.36 -10.91
N GLY A 95 22.53 11.45 -10.14
CA GLY A 95 23.23 12.69 -10.44
C GLY A 95 24.74 12.66 -10.17
N ARG A 96 25.27 11.58 -9.58
CA ARG A 96 26.69 11.47 -9.26
C ARG A 96 27.54 11.31 -10.52
N GLU A 97 28.68 12.00 -10.57
CA GLU A 97 29.57 12.05 -11.74
C GLU A 97 30.04 10.66 -12.21
N ASP A 98 30.27 9.74 -11.27
CA ASP A 98 30.69 8.35 -11.52
C ASP A 98 29.62 7.50 -12.23
N MET A 99 28.34 7.83 -12.02
CA MET A 99 27.20 7.19 -12.68
C MET A 99 26.91 7.81 -14.05
N LEU A 100 27.20 9.11 -14.23
CA LEU A 100 27.00 9.83 -15.50
C LEU A 100 28.11 9.54 -16.52
N ALA A 101 29.34 9.27 -16.07
CA ALA A 101 30.48 8.96 -16.93
C ALA A 101 30.45 7.54 -17.52
N ASN A 102 29.61 6.64 -16.98
CA ASN A 102 29.44 5.25 -17.45
C ASN A 102 28.22 5.07 -18.38
N LYS A 103 27.68 6.16 -18.94
CA LYS A 103 26.52 6.18 -19.82
C LYS A 103 26.90 6.39 -21.27
#